data_AF-A0A9C6XU84-F1
#
_entry.id   AF-A0A9C6XU84-F1
#
_cell.length_a   1.000
_cell.length_b   1.000
_cell.length_c   1.000
_cell.angle_alpha   90.00
_cell.angle_beta   90.00
_cell.angle_gamma   90.00
#
_symmetry.space_group_name_H-M   'P 1'
#
loop_
_entity.id
_entity.type
_entity.pdbx_description
1 polymer ?
#
loop_
_entity_poly.entity_id
_entity_poly.type
_entity_poly.pdbx_seq_one_letter_code
_entity_poly.pdbx_strand_id
1 'polypeptide(L)'
;MGAMFRSEEMTLCQLFLQPEAAYTSVSALGEMGIAQFRDMNEEMNNFMRKFVSEVRRCDELERKLRYIEEEVRRDGVPIPDLDEMPMAPNPREIIDLEAHLEKTETEMLELSQNGVNLKSNFKELKEMKYVLEKAQHFMAEVRREGESGGRPQEQEHKAR
;
A
#
# COMPACT_ATOMS: atom_id res chain seq x y z
N MET A 1 26.69 -37.04 -3.76
CA MET A 1 27.47 -36.07 -2.97
C MET A 1 28.96 -36.24 -3.27
N GLY A 2 29.48 -35.68 -4.36
CA GLY A 2 30.86 -35.91 -4.81
C GLY A 2 31.54 -34.74 -5.53
N ALA A 3 31.05 -33.51 -5.36
CA ALA A 3 31.47 -32.35 -6.18
C ALA A 3 32.15 -31.23 -5.38
N MET A 4 32.84 -31.52 -4.28
CA MET A 4 33.54 -30.46 -3.51
C MET A 4 34.87 -30.00 -4.14
N PHE A 5 35.46 -30.78 -5.06
CA PHE A 5 36.82 -30.52 -5.56
C PHE A 5 36.90 -30.15 -7.05
N ARG A 6 35.82 -30.38 -7.82
CA ARG A 6 35.70 -30.05 -9.26
C ARG A 6 34.25 -29.73 -9.60
N SER A 7 34.05 -28.95 -10.66
CA SER A 7 32.71 -28.65 -11.20
C SER A 7 31.98 -29.91 -11.63
N GLU A 8 30.66 -29.90 -11.53
CA GLU A 8 29.81 -30.97 -12.06
C GLU A 8 29.82 -30.98 -13.60
N GLU A 9 29.59 -32.15 -14.19
CA GLU A 9 29.51 -32.31 -15.63
C GLU A 9 28.22 -31.67 -16.16
N MET A 10 28.36 -30.77 -17.14
CA MET A 10 27.24 -30.05 -17.75
C MET A 10 26.97 -30.58 -19.15
N THR A 11 25.70 -30.74 -19.50
CA THR A 11 25.28 -31.13 -20.86
C THR A 11 24.42 -30.04 -21.49
N LEU A 12 24.67 -29.74 -22.77
CA LEU A 12 23.83 -28.84 -23.55
C LEU A 12 22.69 -29.64 -24.18
N CYS A 13 21.45 -29.28 -23.84
CA CYS A 13 20.24 -29.90 -24.37
C CYS A 13 19.44 -28.89 -25.20
N GLN A 14 18.76 -29.38 -26.23
CA GLN A 14 17.81 -28.58 -27.01
C GLN A 14 16.38 -28.97 -26.61
N LEU A 15 15.58 -27.97 -26.23
CA LEU A 15 14.21 -28.17 -25.76
C LEU A 15 13.21 -27.76 -26.86
N PHE A 16 12.31 -28.67 -27.23
CA PHE A 16 11.22 -28.40 -28.16
C PHE A 16 9.90 -28.40 -27.40
N LEU A 17 9.27 -27.23 -27.27
CA LEU A 17 8.01 -27.06 -26.55
C LEU A 17 6.90 -26.64 -27.49
N GLN A 18 5.73 -27.26 -27.32
CA GLN A 18 4.50 -26.73 -27.88
C GLN A 18 4.05 -25.49 -27.09
N PRO A 19 3.51 -24.44 -27.73
CA PRO A 19 3.11 -23.21 -27.05
C PRO A 19 2.13 -23.43 -25.89
N GLU A 20 1.21 -24.39 -26.03
CA GLU A 20 0.19 -24.69 -25.01
C GLU A 20 0.77 -25.36 -23.76
N ALA A 21 1.84 -26.15 -23.92
CA ALA A 21 2.51 -26.85 -22.82
C ALA A 21 3.73 -26.08 -22.29
N ALA A 22 4.10 -24.97 -22.92
CA ALA A 22 5.33 -24.23 -22.61
C ALA A 22 5.34 -23.73 -21.16
N TYR A 23 4.23 -23.16 -20.69
CA TYR A 23 4.12 -22.63 -19.33
C TYR A 23 4.35 -23.71 -18.28
N THR A 24 3.58 -24.80 -18.32
CA THR A 24 3.67 -25.90 -17.36
C THR A 24 5.05 -26.56 -17.38
N SER A 25 5.64 -26.74 -18.57
CA SER A 25 6.95 -27.39 -18.71
C SER A 25 8.07 -26.52 -18.14
N VAL A 26 8.07 -25.22 -18.43
CA VAL A 26 9.08 -24.28 -17.93
C VAL A 26 8.92 -24.07 -16.43
N SER A 27 7.68 -24.01 -15.94
CA SER A 27 7.39 -23.94 -14.51
C SER A 27 7.97 -25.12 -13.75
N ALA A 28 7.71 -26.34 -14.21
CA ALA A 28 8.24 -27.55 -13.58
C ALA A 28 9.78 -27.60 -13.63
N LEU A 29 10.39 -27.13 -14.72
CA LEU A 29 11.86 -26.98 -14.80
C LEU A 29 12.39 -25.95 -13.80
N GLY A 30 11.66 -24.86 -13.57
CA GLY A 30 11.98 -23.83 -12.60
C GLY A 30 11.92 -24.34 -11.16
N GLU A 31 10.90 -25.14 -10.82
CA GLU A 31 10.76 -25.77 -9.51
C GLU A 31 11.88 -26.77 -9.22
N MET A 32 12.35 -27.50 -10.23
CA MET A 32 13.50 -28.40 -10.08
C MET A 32 14.84 -27.66 -9.94
N GLY A 33 14.98 -26.45 -10.51
CA GLY A 33 16.19 -25.63 -10.39
C GLY A 33 17.44 -26.22 -11.06
N ILE A 34 17.29 -27.16 -12.00
CA ILE A 34 18.40 -27.93 -12.61
C ILE A 34 18.86 -27.42 -13.98
N ALA A 35 18.22 -26.38 -14.51
CA ALA A 35 18.43 -25.92 -15.87
C ALA A 35 18.89 -24.46 -15.93
N GLN A 36 19.87 -24.19 -16.79
CA GLN A 36 20.28 -22.84 -17.15
C GLN A 36 19.91 -22.55 -18.62
N PHE A 37 19.07 -21.54 -18.84
CA PHE A 37 18.69 -21.12 -20.19
C PHE A 37 19.76 -20.21 -20.81
N ARG A 38 20.00 -20.39 -22.11
CA ARG A 38 20.81 -19.47 -22.93
C ARG A 38 19.89 -18.61 -23.76
N ASP A 39 20.20 -17.32 -23.87
CA ASP A 39 19.44 -16.42 -24.72
C ASP A 39 19.74 -16.72 -26.20
N MET A 40 18.71 -17.12 -26.95
CA MET A 40 18.82 -17.34 -28.40
C MET A 40 18.48 -16.08 -29.21
N ASN A 41 17.98 -15.02 -28.55
CA ASN A 41 17.47 -13.80 -29.17
C ASN A 41 18.25 -12.56 -28.69
N GLU A 42 19.57 -12.67 -28.53
CA GLU A 42 20.42 -11.58 -28.03
C GLU A 42 20.35 -10.31 -28.90
N GLU A 43 20.20 -10.47 -30.20
CA GLU A 43 20.09 -9.36 -31.16
C GLU A 43 18.71 -8.69 -31.16
N MET A 44 17.69 -9.32 -30.57
CA MET A 44 16.34 -8.76 -30.51
C MET A 44 16.18 -7.83 -29.32
N ASN A 45 15.65 -6.63 -29.59
CA ASN A 45 15.28 -5.69 -28.56
C ASN A 45 14.25 -6.30 -27.60
N ASN A 46 14.41 -6.03 -26.30
CA ASN A 46 13.56 -6.57 -25.24
C ASN A 46 12.07 -6.33 -25.50
N PHE A 47 11.70 -5.17 -26.05
CA PHE A 47 10.30 -4.81 -26.33
C PHE A 47 9.65 -5.58 -27.48
N MET A 48 10.45 -6.21 -28.35
CA MET A 48 9.96 -6.99 -29.49
C MET A 48 9.88 -8.49 -29.18
N ARG A 49 10.23 -8.90 -27.95
CA ARG A 49 10.13 -10.30 -27.52
C ARG A 49 8.66 -10.70 -27.35
N LYS A 50 8.38 -11.99 -27.53
CA LYS A 50 7.01 -12.52 -27.65
C LYS A 50 6.14 -12.31 -26.40
N PHE A 51 6.72 -12.32 -25.20
CA PHE A 51 5.99 -12.34 -23.92
C PHE A 51 6.11 -11.04 -23.10
N VAL A 52 6.39 -9.92 -23.76
CA VAL A 52 6.61 -8.62 -23.09
C VAL A 52 5.35 -8.11 -22.39
N SER A 53 4.18 -8.33 -22.99
CA SER A 53 2.89 -7.96 -22.40
C SER A 53 2.66 -8.63 -21.06
N GLU A 54 2.98 -9.92 -20.97
CA GLU A 54 2.78 -10.76 -19.80
C GLU A 54 3.76 -10.38 -18.69
N VAL A 55 5.02 -10.11 -19.04
CA VAL A 55 6.02 -9.59 -18.07
C VAL A 55 5.57 -8.25 -17.50
N ARG A 56 5.13 -7.31 -18.35
CA ARG A 56 4.62 -6.01 -17.89
C ARG A 56 3.41 -6.15 -16.98
N ARG A 57 2.52 -7.11 -17.27
CA ARG A 57 1.37 -7.40 -16.41
C ARG A 57 1.82 -7.85 -15.02
N CYS A 58 2.82 -8.73 -14.94
CA CYS A 58 3.41 -9.13 -13.66
C CYS A 58 4.09 -7.95 -12.93
N ASP A 59 4.82 -7.08 -13.64
CA ASP A 59 5.45 -5.90 -13.06
C ASP A 59 4.41 -4.95 -12.42
N GLU A 60 3.26 -4.77 -13.08
CA GLU A 60 2.14 -3.98 -12.54
C GLU A 60 1.55 -4.63 -11.28
N LEU A 61 1.36 -5.95 -11.26
CA LEU A 61 0.90 -6.66 -10.07
C LEU A 61 1.89 -6.55 -8.90
N GLU A 62 3.19 -6.64 -9.17
CA GLU A 62 4.24 -6.44 -8.16
C GLU A 62 4.20 -5.01 -7.60
N ARG A 63 3.93 -4.00 -8.44
CA ARG A 63 3.75 -2.62 -7.99
C ARG A 63 2.57 -2.50 -7.02
N LYS A 64 1.43 -3.11 -7.33
CA LYS A 64 0.23 -3.12 -6.45
C LYS A 64 0.51 -3.82 -5.12
N LEU A 65 1.20 -4.98 -5.16
CA LEU A 65 1.59 -5.73 -3.97
C LEU A 65 2.53 -4.92 -3.06
N ARG A 66 3.52 -4.23 -3.62
CA ARG A 66 4.42 -3.36 -2.85
C ARG A 66 3.67 -2.25 -2.11
N TYR A 67 2.69 -1.62 -2.77
CA TYR A 67 1.85 -0.61 -2.13
C TYR A 67 1.07 -1.20 -0.94
N ILE A 68 0.42 -2.36 -1.14
CA ILE A 68 -0.33 -3.04 -0.08
C ILE A 68 0.60 -3.42 1.09
N GLU A 69 1.78 -3.96 0.82
CA GLU A 69 2.77 -4.32 1.83
C GLU A 69 3.21 -3.10 2.67
N GLU A 70 3.42 -1.95 2.02
CA GLU A 70 3.76 -0.69 2.69
C GLU A 70 2.62 -0.16 3.57
N GLU A 71 1.37 -0.22 3.12
CA GLU A 71 0.20 0.17 3.92
C GLU A 71 0.04 -0.75 5.15
N VAL A 72 0.13 -2.08 4.96
CA VAL A 72 0.01 -3.07 6.04
C VAL A 72 1.12 -2.88 7.08
N ARG A 73 2.36 -2.64 6.63
CA ARG A 73 3.48 -2.35 7.52
C ARG A 73 3.29 -1.05 8.29
N ARG A 74 2.70 -0.02 7.66
CA ARG A 74 2.40 1.27 8.31
C ARG A 74 1.40 1.12 9.45
N ASP A 75 0.42 0.23 9.28
CA ASP A 75 -0.60 -0.07 10.29
C ASP A 75 -0.09 -1.04 11.37
N GLY A 76 1.16 -1.51 11.27
CA GLY A 76 1.80 -2.38 12.27
C GLY A 76 1.26 -3.80 12.28
N VAL A 77 0.61 -4.24 11.19
CA VAL A 77 0.11 -5.60 11.05
C VAL A 77 1.29 -6.51 10.64
N PRO A 78 1.62 -7.55 11.42
CA PRO A 78 2.70 -8.46 11.08
C PRO A 78 2.29 -9.32 9.87
N ILE A 79 3.12 -9.31 8.83
CA ILE A 79 2.99 -10.23 7.69
C ILE A 79 3.72 -11.52 8.09
N PRO A 80 3.04 -12.67 8.16
CA PRO A 80 3.69 -13.93 8.49
C PRO A 80 4.65 -14.34 7.37
N ASP A 81 5.83 -14.81 7.76
CA ASP A 81 6.76 -15.44 6.82
C ASP A 81 6.17 -16.76 6.31
N LEU A 82 6.42 -17.06 5.03
CA LEU A 82 6.03 -18.34 4.43
C LEU A 82 7.10 -19.40 4.73
N ASP A 83 6.73 -20.47 5.42
CA ASP A 83 7.63 -21.61 5.70
C ASP A 83 8.02 -22.37 4.42
N GLU A 84 7.12 -22.43 3.44
CA GLU A 84 7.33 -23.09 2.15
C GLU A 84 6.87 -22.18 1.01
N MET A 85 7.68 -22.12 -0.05
CA MET A 85 7.34 -21.37 -1.26
C MET A 85 6.26 -22.15 -2.04
N PRO A 86 5.11 -21.53 -2.38
CA PRO A 86 4.06 -22.22 -3.11
C PRO A 86 4.54 -22.60 -4.53
N MET A 87 3.93 -23.66 -5.07
CA MET A 87 4.12 -24.05 -6.48
C MET A 87 3.63 -22.92 -7.40
N ALA A 88 4.13 -22.92 -8.63
CA ALA A 88 3.73 -21.90 -9.57
C ALA A 88 2.21 -21.99 -9.87
N PRO A 89 1.50 -20.86 -9.88
CA PRO A 89 0.07 -20.83 -10.13
C PRO A 89 -0.25 -21.15 -11.60
N ASN A 90 -1.48 -21.56 -11.86
CA ASN A 90 -1.91 -21.76 -13.25
C ASN A 90 -2.10 -20.41 -13.97
N PRO A 91 -1.87 -20.32 -15.29
CA PRO A 91 -2.06 -19.07 -16.05
C PRO A 91 -3.46 -18.46 -15.94
N ARG A 92 -4.49 -19.30 -15.70
CA ARG A 92 -5.86 -18.84 -15.49
C ARG A 92 -6.05 -18.18 -14.12
N GLU A 93 -5.43 -18.74 -13.08
CA GLU A 93 -5.50 -18.21 -11.72
C GLU A 93 -4.83 -16.82 -11.63
N ILE A 94 -3.85 -16.52 -12.50
CA ILE A 94 -3.25 -15.18 -12.60
C ILE A 94 -4.30 -14.11 -12.92
N ILE A 95 -5.33 -14.43 -13.73
CA ILE A 95 -6.40 -13.47 -14.06
C ILE A 95 -7.27 -13.18 -12.84
N ASP A 96 -7.63 -14.20 -12.09
CA ASP A 96 -8.43 -14.04 -10.88
C ASP A 96 -7.64 -13.30 -9.79
N LEU A 97 -6.34 -13.59 -9.65
CA LEU A 97 -5.42 -12.89 -8.76
C LEU A 97 -5.29 -11.41 -9.12
N GLU A 98 -5.17 -11.08 -10.41
CA GLU A 98 -5.11 -9.68 -10.86
C GLU A 98 -6.38 -8.92 -10.49
N ALA A 99 -7.55 -9.50 -10.76
CA ALA A 99 -8.83 -8.88 -10.42
C ALA A 99 -8.98 -8.67 -8.90
N HIS A 100 -8.54 -9.65 -8.10
CA HIS A 100 -8.56 -9.53 -6.64
C HIS A 100 -7.60 -8.44 -6.14
N LEU A 101 -6.39 -8.37 -6.69
CA LEU A 101 -5.40 -7.36 -6.32
C LEU A 101 -5.85 -5.95 -6.70
N GLU A 102 -6.41 -5.77 -7.89
CA GLU A 102 -6.94 -4.48 -8.34
C GLU A 102 -8.09 -3.98 -7.46
N LYS A 103 -9.01 -4.88 -7.11
CA LYS A 103 -10.09 -4.55 -6.18
C LYS A 103 -9.54 -4.14 -4.80
N THR A 104 -8.61 -4.92 -4.26
CA THR A 104 -8.01 -4.67 -2.94
C THR A 104 -7.25 -3.35 -2.91
N GLU A 105 -6.46 -3.06 -3.95
CA GLU A 105 -5.74 -1.78 -4.09
C GLU A 105 -6.71 -0.60 -4.11
N THR A 106 -7.78 -0.70 -4.91
CA THR A 106 -8.80 0.36 -5.02
C THR A 106 -9.46 0.61 -3.67
N GLU A 107 -9.87 -0.45 -2.97
CA GLU A 107 -10.46 -0.35 -1.63
C GLU A 107 -9.49 0.29 -0.63
N MET A 108 -8.21 -0.06 -0.65
CA MET A 108 -7.18 0.55 0.22
C MET A 108 -6.98 2.04 -0.06
N LEU A 109 -6.93 2.43 -1.33
CA LEU A 109 -6.80 3.85 -1.73
C LEU A 109 -8.01 4.67 -1.27
N GLU A 110 -9.22 4.15 -1.47
CA GLU A 110 -10.47 4.80 -1.03
C GLU A 110 -10.51 4.92 0.50
N LEU A 111 -10.16 3.86 1.23
CA LEU A 111 -10.12 3.88 2.69
C LEU A 111 -9.09 4.86 3.23
N SER A 112 -7.90 4.91 2.62
CA SER A 112 -6.85 5.86 3.00
C SER A 112 -7.30 7.31 2.81
N GLN A 113 -7.89 7.63 1.65
CA GLN A 113 -8.44 8.96 1.36
C GLN A 113 -9.57 9.34 2.32
N ASN A 114 -10.51 8.42 2.57
CA ASN A 114 -11.60 8.62 3.50
C ASN A 114 -11.09 8.83 4.95
N GLY A 115 -10.05 8.11 5.35
CA GLY A 115 -9.40 8.27 6.66
C GLY A 115 -8.77 9.65 6.84
N VAL A 116 -8.08 10.16 5.82
CA VAL A 116 -7.50 11.51 5.84
C VAL A 116 -8.61 12.58 5.93
N ASN A 117 -9.64 12.46 5.10
CA ASN A 117 -10.77 13.40 5.08
C ASN A 117 -11.50 13.42 6.43
N LEU A 118 -11.81 12.25 6.98
CA LEU A 118 -12.50 12.13 8.26
C LEU A 118 -11.66 12.74 9.40
N LYS A 119 -10.34 12.52 9.38
CA LYS A 119 -9.42 13.09 10.39
C LYS A 119 -9.33 14.62 10.27
N SER A 120 -9.37 15.19 9.07
CA SER A 120 -9.43 16.65 8.87
C SER A 120 -10.74 17.22 9.42
N ASN A 121 -11.87 16.66 8.98
CA ASN A 121 -13.19 17.10 9.42
C ASN A 121 -13.34 17.01 10.95
N PHE A 122 -12.83 15.95 11.56
CA PHE A 122 -12.84 15.81 13.02
C PHE A 122 -12.01 16.89 13.72
N LYS A 123 -10.83 17.24 13.19
CA LYS A 123 -10.00 18.32 13.74
C LYS A 123 -10.70 19.67 13.65
N GLU A 124 -11.25 20.01 12.49
CA GLU A 124 -11.96 21.27 12.27
C GLU A 124 -13.16 21.42 13.21
N LEU A 125 -13.98 20.36 13.34
CA LEU A 125 -15.11 20.36 14.27
C LEU A 125 -14.65 20.46 15.73
N LYS A 126 -13.53 19.83 16.08
CA LYS A 126 -12.97 19.88 17.44
C LYS A 126 -12.43 21.27 17.76
N GLU A 127 -11.77 21.94 16.81
CA GLU A 127 -11.32 23.33 16.94
C GLU A 127 -12.51 24.27 17.13
N MET A 128 -13.55 24.13 16.31
CA MET A 128 -14.79 24.91 16.44
C MET A 128 -15.44 24.71 17.82
N LYS A 129 -15.49 23.47 18.32
CA LYS A 129 -15.98 23.17 19.66
C LYS A 129 -15.18 23.93 20.73
N TYR A 130 -13.85 23.90 20.67
CA TYR A 130 -13.02 24.61 21.65
C TYR A 130 -13.18 26.13 21.58
N VAL A 131 -13.32 26.70 20.38
CA VAL A 131 -13.59 28.14 20.20
C VAL A 131 -14.91 28.51 20.88
N LEU A 132 -15.96 27.70 20.69
CA LEU A 132 -17.26 27.93 21.33
C LEU A 132 -17.19 27.82 22.85
N GLU A 133 -16.50 26.82 23.40
CA GLU A 133 -16.34 26.66 24.86
C GLU A 133 -15.55 27.83 25.48
N LYS A 134 -14.50 28.31 24.81
CA LYS A 134 -13.69 29.44 25.29
C LYS A 134 -14.43 30.77 25.15
N ALA A 135 -15.17 30.99 24.07
CA ALA A 135 -16.05 32.15 23.93
C ALA A 135 -17.16 32.14 24.99
N GLN A 136 -17.72 30.94 25.25
CA GLN A 136 -18.51 30.54 26.42
C GLN A 136 -18.01 31.20 27.71
N HIS A 137 -16.82 30.77 28.10
CA HIS A 137 -16.15 31.17 29.34
C HIS A 137 -15.81 32.67 29.37
N PHE A 138 -15.23 33.20 28.28
CA PHE A 138 -14.84 34.59 28.18
C PHE A 138 -16.04 35.54 28.32
N MET A 139 -17.16 35.23 27.65
CA MET A 139 -18.40 36.02 27.80
C MET A 139 -18.94 35.98 29.23
N ALA A 140 -18.81 34.85 29.93
CA ALA A 140 -19.22 34.74 31.33
C ALA A 140 -18.32 35.55 32.29
N GLU A 141 -17.00 35.58 32.04
CA GLU A 141 -16.03 36.38 32.80
C GLU A 141 -16.26 37.89 32.61
N VAL A 142 -16.38 38.35 31.36
CA VAL A 142 -16.66 39.76 31.06
C VAL A 142 -17.97 40.23 31.71
N ARG A 143 -18.99 39.36 31.79
CA ARG A 143 -20.25 39.68 32.47
C ARG A 143 -20.07 39.89 33.98
N ARG A 144 -19.20 39.09 34.63
CA ARG A 144 -18.86 39.27 36.05
C ARG A 144 -18.03 40.52 36.32
N GLU A 145 -17.08 40.86 35.44
CA GLU A 145 -16.28 42.07 35.58
C GLU A 145 -17.11 43.35 35.36
N GLY A 146 -18.03 43.34 34.40
CA GLY A 146 -18.96 44.46 34.14
C GLY A 146 -19.92 44.76 35.30
N GLU A 147 -20.29 43.77 36.11
CA GLU A 147 -21.11 43.95 37.31
C GLU A 147 -20.32 44.53 38.50
N SER A 148 -18.98 44.44 38.50
CA SER A 148 -18.11 44.98 39.55
C SER A 148 -17.67 46.44 39.33
N GLY A 149 -17.88 47.00 38.13
CA GLY A 149 -17.45 48.36 37.75
C GLY A 149 -18.50 49.48 37.90
N GLY A 150 -19.72 49.17 38.36
CA GLY A 150 -20.83 50.13 38.37
C GLY A 150 -21.27 50.56 39.77
N ARG A 151 -20.68 51.63 40.31
CA ARG A 151 -21.35 52.63 41.18
C ARG A 151 -20.43 53.83 41.47
N PRO A 152 -20.54 54.96 40.73
CA PRO A 152 -20.15 56.25 41.27
C PRO A 152 -21.22 56.66 42.31
N GLN A 153 -20.80 56.90 43.55
CA GLN A 153 -21.68 57.51 44.56
C GLN A 153 -21.93 58.96 44.15
N GLU A 154 -23.15 59.23 43.69
CA GLU A 154 -23.69 60.57 43.49
C GLU A 154 -23.85 61.23 44.88
N GLN A 155 -22.86 62.03 45.29
CA GLN A 155 -22.98 62.86 46.48
C GLN A 155 -23.81 64.11 46.14
N GLU A 156 -25.07 64.10 46.59
CA GLU A 156 -25.93 65.28 46.68
C GLU A 156 -25.22 66.40 47.44
N HIS A 157 -24.74 67.41 46.71
CA HIS A 157 -24.40 68.69 47.32
C HIS A 157 -25.70 69.47 47.60
N LYS A 158 -26.20 69.32 48.83
CA LYS A 158 -27.24 70.17 49.41
C LYS A 158 -26.78 71.63 49.44
N ALA A 159 -27.61 72.49 48.88
CA ALA A 159 -27.55 73.93 49.03
C ALA A 159 -27.61 74.35 50.50
N ARG A 160 -26.64 75.16 50.94
CA ARG A 160 -26.83 76.35 51.78
C ARG A 160 -25.55 77.15 51.90
#